data_AF-A0A2E7MA78-F1
#
_entry.id   AF-A0A2E7MA78-F1
#
_cell.length_a   1.000
_cell.length_b   1.000
_cell.length_c   1.000
_cell.angle_alpha   90.00
_cell.angle_beta   90.00
_cell.angle_gamma   90.00
#
_symmetry.space_group_name_H-M   'P 1'
#
loop_
_entity.id
_entity.type
_entity.pdbx_description
1 polymer ?
#
loop_
_entity_poly.entity_id
_entity_poly.type
_entity_poly.pdbx_seq_one_letter_code
_entity_poly.pdbx_strand_id
1 'polypeptide(L)'
;MEAACDFCNRRQWKLTLLTPYVTDWGLEKIDPLLQALDTMAPHGTEVVVNDWGVLRQVANRSNADLLVVLGRGLNRMFRDPRVPDVGPEHLGGDAPPSAWRSASHQSQGFRTMLRSAGIQRIETDMPMQGMQDLDPDEQDLKLSVHLPYGMVASGRICMMSALGQSASVRFPPPRACTAPCHDYTLELRAPWTRRAVGAGRLPLVAEDSFLPLDHVLNRRRNAFPAHENDDAPRFIQKGNTHFYCLDEEKVDSALDWVHRNPTADRIVVAPDVPM
;
A
#
# COMPACT_ATOMS: atom_id res chain seq x y z
N MET A 1 -5.71 4.97 -24.39
CA MET A 1 -5.03 6.17 -23.87
C MET A 1 -5.49 7.41 -24.62
N GLU A 2 -5.36 7.44 -25.95
CA GLU A 2 -5.78 8.55 -26.82
C GLU A 2 -7.17 9.12 -26.47
N ALA A 3 -8.19 8.27 -26.36
CA ALA A 3 -9.54 8.69 -25.98
C ALA A 3 -9.62 9.39 -24.61
N ALA A 4 -8.77 9.00 -23.64
CA ALA A 4 -8.69 9.64 -22.33
C ALA A 4 -8.00 11.01 -22.43
N CYS A 5 -6.90 11.11 -23.19
CA CYS A 5 -6.24 12.38 -23.48
C CYS A 5 -7.20 13.37 -24.15
N ASP A 6 -7.92 12.94 -25.19
CA ASP A 6 -8.90 13.76 -25.88
C ASP A 6 -10.02 14.23 -24.94
N PHE A 7 -10.52 13.33 -24.10
CA PHE A 7 -11.54 13.66 -23.12
C PHE A 7 -11.05 14.73 -22.13
N CYS A 8 -9.85 14.55 -21.56
CA CYS A 8 -9.24 15.50 -20.66
C CYS A 8 -8.97 16.86 -21.34
N ASN A 9 -8.44 16.86 -22.56
CA ASN A 9 -8.18 18.09 -23.33
C ASN A 9 -9.47 18.89 -23.58
N ARG A 10 -10.55 18.23 -24.02
CA ARG A 10 -11.85 18.89 -24.24
C ARG A 10 -12.46 19.47 -22.95
N ARG A 11 -12.18 18.86 -21.82
CA ARG A 11 -12.70 19.28 -20.50
C ARG A 11 -11.73 20.19 -19.75
N GLN A 12 -10.55 20.46 -20.30
CA GLN A 12 -9.44 21.15 -19.62
C GLN A 12 -9.10 20.51 -18.26
N TRP A 13 -9.19 19.19 -18.19
CA TRP A 13 -8.84 18.42 -16.99
C TRP A 13 -7.40 17.96 -17.07
N LYS A 14 -6.72 17.94 -15.92
CA LYS A 14 -5.44 17.25 -15.79
C LYS A 14 -5.65 15.75 -15.87
N LEU A 15 -4.65 15.06 -16.41
CA LEU A 15 -4.65 13.60 -16.53
C LEU A 15 -3.57 13.03 -15.62
N THR A 16 -3.89 11.97 -14.89
CA THR A 16 -2.91 11.17 -14.16
C THR A 16 -3.00 9.73 -14.64
N LEU A 17 -1.92 9.21 -15.21
CA LEU A 17 -1.77 7.79 -15.53
C LEU A 17 -1.17 7.06 -14.33
N LEU A 18 -1.96 6.24 -13.66
CA LEU A 18 -1.48 5.32 -12.64
C LEU A 18 -0.97 4.03 -13.29
N THR A 19 0.31 3.71 -13.07
CA THR A 19 0.91 2.46 -13.57
C THR A 19 1.02 1.41 -12.45
N PRO A 20 0.76 0.13 -12.72
CA PRO A 20 0.92 -0.93 -11.74
C PRO A 20 2.40 -1.37 -11.60
N TYR A 21 2.68 -2.20 -10.60
CA TYR A 21 3.92 -2.98 -10.58
C TYR A 21 3.86 -4.05 -11.69
N VAL A 22 4.87 -4.13 -12.55
CA VAL A 22 4.81 -4.95 -13.78
C VAL A 22 6.03 -5.86 -13.96
N THR A 23 5.86 -6.89 -14.79
CA THR A 23 6.95 -7.68 -15.37
C THR A 23 7.29 -7.15 -16.77
N ASP A 24 8.28 -7.74 -17.46
CA ASP A 24 8.63 -7.39 -18.84
C ASP A 24 7.42 -7.39 -19.78
N TRP A 25 6.55 -8.40 -19.66
CA TRP A 25 5.30 -8.45 -20.42
C TRP A 25 4.39 -7.24 -20.13
N GLY A 26 4.32 -6.79 -18.87
CA GLY A 26 3.55 -5.60 -18.52
C GLY A 26 4.20 -4.30 -19.02
N LEU A 27 5.53 -4.25 -19.07
CA LEU A 27 6.27 -3.13 -19.68
C LEU A 27 5.95 -3.00 -21.18
N GLU A 28 5.84 -4.12 -21.90
CA GLU A 28 5.40 -4.12 -23.31
C GLU A 28 3.98 -3.56 -23.48
N LYS A 29 3.10 -3.73 -22.48
CA LYS A 29 1.74 -3.18 -22.50
C LYS A 29 1.66 -1.72 -22.11
N ILE A 30 2.56 -1.25 -21.25
CA ILE A 30 2.65 0.15 -20.84
C ILE A 30 3.23 1.02 -21.94
N ASP A 31 4.20 0.50 -22.70
CA ASP A 31 4.91 1.24 -23.75
C ASP A 31 4.00 1.99 -24.76
N PRO A 32 2.95 1.37 -25.35
CA PRO A 32 2.04 2.09 -26.25
C PRO A 32 1.17 3.13 -25.52
N LEU A 33 0.91 2.96 -24.22
CA LEU A 33 0.19 3.97 -23.44
C LEU A 33 1.05 5.22 -23.26
N LEU A 34 2.33 5.03 -22.94
CA LEU A 34 3.29 6.14 -22.84
C LEU A 34 3.52 6.81 -24.20
N GLN A 35 3.57 6.04 -25.29
CA GLN A 35 3.69 6.60 -26.64
C GLN A 35 2.51 7.52 -27.01
N ALA A 36 1.29 7.17 -26.60
CA ALA A 36 0.13 8.05 -26.79
C ALA A 36 0.20 9.32 -25.93
N LEU A 37 0.85 9.26 -24.75
CA LEU A 37 1.10 10.47 -23.94
C LEU A 37 2.17 11.36 -24.57
N ASP A 38 3.15 10.80 -25.27
CA ASP A 38 4.19 11.60 -25.95
C ASP A 38 3.60 12.56 -26.99
N THR A 39 2.45 12.21 -27.58
CA THR A 39 1.83 12.97 -28.67
C THR A 39 0.60 13.78 -28.26
N MET A 40 -0.19 13.28 -27.29
CA MET A 40 -1.53 13.82 -27.00
C MET A 40 -1.73 14.26 -25.55
N ALA A 41 -0.72 14.12 -24.68
CA ALA A 41 -0.87 14.41 -23.26
C ALA A 41 -1.35 15.86 -23.05
N PRO A 42 -2.42 16.07 -22.25
CA PRO A 42 -2.74 17.38 -21.70
C PRO A 42 -1.54 17.95 -20.92
N HIS A 43 -1.37 19.28 -20.93
CA HIS A 43 -0.32 19.93 -20.16
C HIS A 43 -0.43 19.61 -18.67
N GLY A 44 0.69 19.25 -18.04
CA GLY A 44 0.75 18.85 -16.64
C GLY A 44 0.19 17.45 -16.38
N THR A 45 0.24 16.57 -17.38
CA THR A 45 -0.08 15.14 -17.21
C THR A 45 0.92 14.51 -16.24
N GLU A 46 0.40 13.76 -15.28
CA GLU A 46 1.19 13.00 -14.31
C GLU A 46 1.27 11.53 -14.71
N VAL A 47 2.45 10.93 -14.54
CA VAL A 47 2.63 9.47 -14.61
C VAL A 47 3.08 8.99 -13.24
N VAL A 48 2.18 8.28 -12.54
CA VAL A 48 2.49 7.66 -11.25
C VAL A 48 3.16 6.31 -11.51
N VAL A 49 4.44 6.20 -11.16
CA VAL A 49 5.27 5.01 -11.37
C VAL A 49 5.29 4.14 -10.12
N ASN A 50 4.83 2.89 -10.24
CA ASN A 50 4.95 1.89 -9.17
C ASN A 50 5.99 0.81 -9.48
N ASP A 51 6.74 0.94 -10.58
CA ASP A 51 7.81 0.03 -10.99
C ASP A 51 9.02 0.80 -11.55
N TRP A 52 10.23 0.32 -11.27
CA TRP A 52 11.47 0.95 -11.73
C TRP A 52 11.70 0.80 -13.25
N GLY A 53 11.22 -0.28 -13.85
CA GLY A 53 11.24 -0.48 -15.29
C GLY A 53 10.33 0.51 -16.01
N VAL A 54 9.17 0.83 -15.42
CA VAL A 54 8.28 1.89 -15.93
C VAL A 54 8.94 3.25 -15.77
N LEU A 55 9.56 3.55 -14.63
CA LEU A 55 10.33 4.79 -14.46
C LEU A 55 11.39 4.94 -15.56
N ARG A 56 12.13 3.86 -15.87
CA ARG A 56 13.10 3.86 -16.97
C ARG A 56 12.46 4.13 -18.33
N GLN A 57 11.28 3.55 -18.62
CA GLN A 57 10.57 3.82 -19.86
C GLN A 57 10.12 5.27 -19.97
N VAL A 58 9.61 5.86 -18.87
CA VAL A 58 9.18 7.27 -18.82
C VAL A 58 10.38 8.21 -18.96
N ALA A 59 11.50 7.93 -18.29
CA ALA A 59 12.71 8.74 -18.36
C ALA A 59 13.35 8.76 -19.76
N ASN A 60 13.08 7.74 -20.58
CA ASN A 60 13.57 7.65 -21.96
C ASN A 60 12.63 8.30 -22.99
N ARG A 61 11.55 8.98 -22.56
CA ARG A 61 10.60 9.62 -23.45
C ARG A 61 11.02 11.03 -23.86
N SER A 62 10.50 11.47 -25.01
CA SER A 62 10.78 12.79 -25.57
C SER A 62 9.88 13.90 -25.00
N ASN A 63 8.77 13.56 -24.35
CA ASN A 63 7.85 14.54 -23.79
C ASN A 63 8.33 15.02 -22.41
N ALA A 64 8.96 16.20 -22.40
CA ALA A 64 9.49 16.84 -21.19
C ALA A 64 8.40 17.38 -20.23
N ASP A 65 7.15 17.46 -20.67
CA ASP A 65 6.04 17.99 -19.87
C ASP A 65 5.38 16.93 -18.98
N LEU A 66 5.79 15.66 -19.08
CA LEU A 66 5.30 14.59 -18.22
C LEU A 66 5.86 14.74 -16.81
N LEU A 67 4.97 14.91 -15.84
CA LEU A 67 5.32 14.98 -14.44
C LEU A 67 5.43 13.56 -13.86
N VAL A 68 6.63 13.16 -13.47
CA VAL A 68 6.86 11.83 -12.89
C VAL A 68 6.59 11.86 -11.39
N VAL A 69 5.67 11.00 -10.95
CA VAL A 69 5.27 10.85 -9.55
C VAL A 69 5.67 9.46 -9.05
N LEU A 70 6.41 9.37 -7.96
CA LEU A 70 6.71 8.09 -7.33
C LEU A 70 5.44 7.58 -6.64
N GLY A 71 4.92 6.45 -7.10
CA GLY A 71 3.74 5.83 -6.51
C GLY A 71 4.02 5.22 -5.12
N ARG A 72 2.95 5.09 -4.33
CA ARG A 72 2.99 4.61 -2.94
C ARG A 72 3.65 3.24 -2.75
N GLY A 73 3.68 2.41 -3.80
CA GLY A 73 4.30 1.08 -3.75
C GLY A 73 5.84 1.12 -3.68
N LEU A 74 6.45 2.18 -4.23
CA LEU A 74 7.91 2.35 -4.23
C LEU A 74 8.40 3.20 -3.06
N ASN A 75 7.54 4.01 -2.44
CA ASN A 75 7.83 4.69 -1.18
C ASN A 75 7.67 3.71 0.00
N ARG A 76 8.73 2.97 0.32
CA ARG A 76 8.67 1.93 1.38
C ARG A 76 8.56 2.57 2.75
N MET A 77 7.68 2.03 3.56
CA MET A 77 7.48 2.40 4.96
C MET A 77 6.91 1.20 5.70
N PHE A 78 7.04 1.18 7.02
CA PHE A 78 6.38 0.17 7.83
C PHE A 78 4.87 0.43 7.85
N ARG A 79 4.08 -0.55 7.40
CA ARG A 79 2.61 -0.48 7.43
C ARG A 79 2.12 -1.79 8.01
N ASP A 80 1.73 -1.74 9.27
CA ASP A 80 1.11 -2.87 9.92
C ASP A 80 -0.16 -2.38 10.64
N PRO A 81 -1.34 -2.72 10.12
CA PRO A 81 -2.58 -2.24 10.71
C PRO A 81 -2.86 -2.84 12.09
N ARG A 82 -2.05 -3.82 12.55
CA ARG A 82 -2.12 -4.41 13.89
C ARG A 82 -1.36 -3.61 14.95
N VAL A 83 -0.56 -2.61 14.57
CA VAL A 83 0.31 -1.86 15.51
C VAL A 83 -0.43 -1.35 16.75
N PRO A 84 -1.65 -0.79 16.65
CA PRO A 84 -2.39 -0.35 17.84
C PRO A 84 -2.62 -1.45 18.90
N ASP A 85 -2.65 -2.71 18.46
CA ASP A 85 -2.97 -3.88 19.29
C ASP A 85 -1.73 -4.62 19.80
N VAL A 86 -0.54 -4.23 19.34
CA VAL A 86 0.73 -4.82 19.78
C VAL A 86 1.05 -4.30 21.19
N GLY A 87 1.31 -5.22 22.13
CA GLY A 87 1.68 -4.89 23.51
C GLY A 87 3.15 -4.43 23.64
N PRO A 88 3.52 -3.76 24.75
CA PRO A 88 4.88 -3.27 25.00
C PRO A 88 5.96 -4.36 24.89
N GLU A 89 5.63 -5.60 25.25
CA GLU A 89 6.49 -6.77 25.16
C GLU A 89 6.96 -7.10 23.74
N HIS A 90 6.20 -6.66 22.73
CA HIS A 90 6.48 -6.86 21.31
C HIS A 90 6.97 -5.58 20.61
N LEU A 91 6.65 -4.41 21.16
CA LEU A 91 7.15 -3.11 20.68
C LEU A 91 8.55 -2.78 21.22
N GLY A 92 8.93 -3.37 22.36
CA GLY A 92 10.14 -2.99 23.09
C GLY A 92 9.96 -1.72 23.95
N GLY A 93 8.72 -1.34 24.24
CA GLY A 93 8.35 -0.14 25.00
C GLY A 93 6.87 0.25 24.81
N ASP A 94 6.44 1.34 25.44
CA ASP A 94 5.03 1.77 25.43
C ASP A 94 4.55 2.38 24.10
N ALA A 95 5.47 2.63 23.16
CA ALA A 95 5.18 3.22 21.85
C ALA A 95 5.91 2.46 20.74
N PRO A 96 5.37 2.47 19.49
CA PRO A 96 6.07 1.92 18.34
C PRO A 96 7.42 2.61 18.14
N PRO A 97 8.47 1.87 17.72
CA PRO A 97 9.76 2.46 17.39
C PRO A 97 9.61 3.63 16.40
N SER A 98 10.32 4.73 16.62
CA SER A 98 10.27 5.91 15.75
C SER A 98 10.60 5.58 14.29
N ALA A 99 11.50 4.62 14.07
CA ALA A 99 11.85 4.10 12.75
C ALA A 99 10.67 3.45 12.00
N TRP A 100 9.59 3.06 12.67
CA TRP A 100 8.38 2.55 12.02
C TRP A 100 7.47 3.67 11.50
N ARG A 101 7.72 4.90 11.92
CA ARG A 101 7.02 6.11 11.47
C ARG A 101 7.75 6.81 10.33
N SER A 102 8.86 6.23 9.86
CA SER A 102 9.62 6.76 8.74
C SER A 102 9.32 6.03 7.42
N ALA A 103 9.61 6.72 6.33
CA ALA A 103 9.46 6.24 4.97
C ALA A 103 10.74 6.48 4.15
N SER A 104 10.87 5.78 3.02
CA SER A 104 12.08 5.82 2.20
C SER A 104 12.43 7.23 1.72
N HIS A 105 11.42 8.07 1.48
CA HIS A 105 11.63 9.46 1.06
C HIS A 105 12.30 10.36 2.10
N GLN A 106 12.37 9.94 3.36
CA GLN A 106 13.16 10.64 4.40
C GLN A 106 14.64 10.23 4.39
N SER A 107 15.04 9.29 3.52
CA SER A 107 16.45 8.99 3.31
C SER A 107 17.07 9.95 2.29
N GLN A 108 18.11 10.68 2.67
CA GLN A 108 18.88 11.56 1.77
C GLN A 108 19.35 10.86 0.49
N GLY A 109 19.84 9.62 0.61
CA GLY A 109 20.30 8.84 -0.54
C GLY A 109 19.16 8.51 -1.50
N PHE A 110 17.99 8.15 -0.97
CA PHE A 110 16.82 7.87 -1.79
C PHE A 110 16.32 9.13 -2.50
N ARG A 111 16.22 10.26 -1.81
CA ARG A 111 15.83 11.55 -2.43
C ARG A 111 16.76 11.96 -3.56
N THR A 112 18.06 11.79 -3.37
CA THR A 112 19.07 12.10 -4.38
C THR A 112 18.87 11.25 -5.64
N MET A 113 18.59 9.96 -5.47
CA MET A 113 18.21 9.09 -6.57
C MET A 113 16.92 9.55 -7.27
N LEU A 114 15.85 9.85 -6.51
CA LEU A 114 14.57 10.30 -7.07
C LEU A 114 14.72 11.59 -7.90
N ARG A 115 15.49 12.57 -7.39
CA ARG A 115 15.81 13.80 -8.12
C ARG A 115 16.54 13.52 -9.43
N SER A 116 17.55 12.66 -9.40
CA SER A 116 18.29 12.28 -10.62
C SER A 116 17.41 11.59 -11.66
N ALA A 117 16.31 10.98 -11.23
CA ALA A 117 15.31 10.35 -12.09
C ALA A 117 14.17 11.30 -12.52
N GLY A 118 14.25 12.60 -12.20
CA GLY A 118 13.26 13.60 -12.58
C GLY A 118 11.95 13.53 -11.79
N ILE A 119 11.93 12.81 -10.67
CA ILE A 119 10.73 12.69 -9.82
C ILE A 119 10.54 13.97 -9.03
N GLN A 120 9.33 14.52 -9.06
CA GLN A 120 9.00 15.79 -8.39
C GLN A 120 8.03 15.61 -7.21
N ARG A 121 7.32 14.47 -7.19
CA ARG A 121 6.28 14.18 -6.22
C ARG A 121 6.30 12.72 -5.81
N ILE A 122 5.94 12.47 -4.57
CA ILE A 122 5.85 11.13 -3.99
C ILE A 122 4.46 10.96 -3.40
N GLU A 123 3.82 9.85 -3.73
CA GLU A 123 2.61 9.44 -3.03
C GLU A 123 2.96 8.66 -1.76
N THR A 124 2.23 8.90 -0.68
CA THR A 124 2.37 8.20 0.59
C THR A 124 1.00 7.88 1.19
N ASP A 125 0.94 6.78 1.93
CA ASP A 125 -0.17 6.49 2.84
C ASP A 125 0.11 7.14 4.21
N MET A 126 -0.93 7.26 5.03
CA MET A 126 -0.80 7.54 6.45
C MET A 126 -0.98 6.24 7.25
N PRO A 127 0.07 5.72 7.92
CA PRO A 127 0.00 4.47 8.64
C PRO A 127 -0.67 4.62 10.01
N MET A 128 -1.14 3.51 10.60
CA MET A 128 -1.85 3.51 11.88
C MET A 128 -1.02 4.12 13.03
N GLN A 129 0.29 4.00 12.98
CA GLN A 129 1.24 4.57 13.95
C GLN A 129 1.62 6.04 13.68
N GLY A 130 1.03 6.67 12.66
CA GLY A 130 1.36 8.01 12.20
C GLY A 130 2.73 8.12 11.53
N MET A 131 2.98 9.29 10.95
CA MET A 131 4.26 9.63 10.32
C MET A 131 5.14 10.45 11.26
N GLN A 132 6.46 10.33 11.09
CA GLN A 132 7.41 11.28 11.64
C GLN A 132 7.33 12.59 10.86
N ASP A 133 7.50 13.74 11.51
CA ASP A 133 7.62 15.02 10.81
C ASP A 133 8.86 15.02 9.90
N LEU A 134 8.75 15.76 8.81
CA LEU A 134 9.84 15.94 7.86
C LEU A 134 10.82 16.97 8.40
N ASP A 135 12.11 16.76 8.15
CA ASP A 135 13.10 17.78 8.46
C ASP A 135 12.84 19.02 7.56
N PRO A 136 12.90 20.25 8.08
CA PRO A 136 12.76 21.47 7.27
C PRO A 136 13.73 21.56 6.09
N ASP A 137 14.94 21.00 6.23
CA ASP A 137 15.94 20.95 5.15
C ASP A 137 15.61 19.86 4.11
N GLU A 138 14.61 19.05 4.42
CA GLU A 138 14.14 17.90 3.68
C GLU A 138 12.81 18.19 2.95
N GLN A 139 12.73 19.36 2.29
CA GLN A 139 11.51 19.82 1.62
C GLN A 139 11.53 19.89 0.08
N ASP A 140 12.51 19.27 -0.58
CA ASP A 140 12.70 19.38 -2.04
C ASP A 140 11.72 18.56 -2.92
N LEU A 141 10.98 17.61 -2.34
CA LEU A 141 9.99 16.78 -3.04
C LEU A 141 8.60 17.03 -2.46
N LYS A 142 7.59 17.15 -3.33
CA LYS A 142 6.19 17.28 -2.91
C LYS A 142 5.61 15.93 -2.52
N LEU A 143 4.71 15.93 -1.54
CA LEU A 143 4.02 14.72 -1.08
C LEU A 143 2.53 14.79 -1.41
N SER A 144 2.00 13.65 -1.82
CA SER A 144 0.57 13.39 -1.94
C SER A 144 0.16 12.35 -0.92
N VAL A 145 -0.67 12.73 0.04
CA VAL A 145 -1.09 11.87 1.14
C VAL A 145 -2.45 11.27 0.82
N HIS A 146 -2.53 9.95 0.81
CA HIS A 146 -3.77 9.21 0.58
C HIS A 146 -4.54 9.03 1.90
N LEU A 147 -5.82 9.42 1.90
CA LEU A 147 -6.73 9.33 3.05
C LEU A 147 -8.15 8.91 2.60
N PRO A 148 -8.97 8.32 3.49
CA PRO A 148 -8.62 7.80 4.83
C PRO A 148 -8.06 6.37 4.78
N TYR A 149 -7.87 5.80 3.58
CA TYR A 149 -7.49 4.40 3.40
C TYR A 149 -5.99 4.24 3.17
N GLY A 150 -5.41 3.26 3.85
CA GLY A 150 -4.05 2.79 3.60
C GLY A 150 -4.02 1.38 3.00
N MET A 151 -2.92 1.05 2.32
CA MET A 151 -2.74 -0.21 1.62
C MET A 151 -1.48 -0.96 2.12
N VAL A 152 -1.62 -2.27 2.34
CA VAL A 152 -0.51 -3.20 2.62
C VAL A 152 -0.54 -4.34 1.61
N ALA A 153 0.37 -4.33 0.63
CA ALA A 153 0.51 -5.40 -0.35
C ALA A 153 1.57 -6.42 0.08
N SER A 154 1.23 -7.72 0.13
CA SER A 154 2.12 -8.77 0.63
C SER A 154 3.02 -9.40 -0.45
N GLY A 155 3.10 -8.81 -1.65
CA GLY A 155 3.89 -9.29 -2.80
C GLY A 155 3.05 -9.81 -3.97
N ARG A 156 3.67 -10.41 -4.99
CA ARG A 156 2.99 -10.86 -6.24
C ARG A 156 2.25 -12.18 -6.12
N ILE A 157 2.43 -12.91 -5.02
CA ILE A 157 1.75 -14.18 -4.77
C ILE A 157 0.46 -13.87 -4.02
N CYS A 158 -0.65 -14.15 -4.67
CA CYS A 158 -1.97 -13.89 -4.12
C CYS A 158 -2.55 -15.19 -3.55
N MET A 159 -2.78 -15.22 -2.23
CA MET A 159 -3.42 -16.36 -1.58
C MET A 159 -4.82 -16.62 -2.15
N MET A 160 -5.55 -15.55 -2.52
CA MET A 160 -6.86 -15.69 -3.17
C MET A 160 -6.78 -16.31 -4.55
N SER A 161 -5.78 -15.98 -5.38
CA SER A 161 -5.65 -16.62 -6.69
C SER A 161 -5.28 -18.10 -6.59
N ALA A 162 -4.69 -18.52 -5.46
CA ALA A 162 -4.36 -19.92 -5.19
C ALA A 162 -5.56 -20.74 -4.68
N LEU A 163 -6.70 -20.11 -4.37
CA LEU A 163 -7.89 -20.78 -3.86
C LEU A 163 -8.43 -21.77 -4.91
N GLY A 164 -8.59 -23.03 -4.50
CA GLY A 164 -9.05 -24.11 -5.38
C GLY A 164 -8.00 -24.63 -6.38
N GLN A 165 -6.79 -24.06 -6.40
CA GLN A 165 -5.72 -24.46 -7.31
C GLN A 165 -4.89 -25.63 -6.76
N SER A 166 -4.29 -26.44 -7.64
CA SER A 166 -3.38 -27.53 -7.27
C SER A 166 -2.09 -26.99 -6.66
N ALA A 167 -1.46 -27.75 -5.76
CA ALA A 167 -0.27 -27.29 -5.02
C ALA A 167 0.87 -26.77 -5.94
N SER A 168 1.05 -27.38 -7.12
CA SER A 168 2.06 -27.00 -8.12
C SER A 168 1.90 -25.59 -8.70
N VAL A 169 0.72 -24.97 -8.59
CA VAL A 169 0.42 -23.66 -9.20
C VAL A 169 0.02 -22.58 -8.19
N ARG A 170 0.09 -22.85 -6.87
CA ARG A 170 -0.31 -21.90 -5.82
C ARG A 170 0.68 -20.74 -5.62
N PHE A 171 1.97 -21.01 -5.80
CA PHE A 171 3.05 -20.07 -5.51
C PHE A 171 3.69 -19.36 -6.73
N PRO A 172 3.58 -19.84 -8.00
CA PRO A 172 4.00 -19.00 -9.12
C PRO A 172 3.06 -17.78 -9.27
N PRO A 173 3.60 -16.59 -9.60
CA PRO A 173 2.77 -15.45 -9.96
C PRO A 173 1.83 -15.81 -11.12
N PRO A 174 0.51 -15.67 -10.96
CA PRO A 174 -0.42 -16.03 -12.02
C PRO A 174 -0.23 -15.11 -13.24
N ARG A 175 -0.11 -15.70 -14.43
CA ARG A 175 -0.13 -14.93 -15.70
C ARG A 175 -1.52 -14.35 -16.00
N ALA A 176 -2.56 -15.03 -15.53
CA ALA A 176 -3.95 -14.61 -15.59
C ALA A 176 -4.62 -14.97 -14.26
N CYS A 177 -5.40 -14.05 -13.70
CA CYS A 177 -6.15 -14.24 -12.46
C CYS A 177 -7.64 -14.39 -12.80
N THR A 178 -8.31 -15.38 -12.23
CA THR A 178 -9.78 -15.53 -12.33
C THR A 178 -10.54 -14.56 -11.42
N ALA A 179 -9.81 -13.71 -10.68
CA ALA A 179 -10.34 -12.71 -9.76
C ALA A 179 -11.34 -13.25 -8.72
N PRO A 180 -11.06 -14.37 -8.01
CA PRO A 180 -11.98 -14.89 -6.99
C PRO A 180 -12.21 -13.90 -5.83
N CYS A 181 -11.33 -12.90 -5.67
CA CYS A 181 -11.52 -11.81 -4.73
C CYS A 181 -12.68 -10.86 -5.07
N HIS A 182 -13.31 -10.98 -6.23
CA HIS A 182 -14.56 -10.26 -6.53
C HIS A 182 -15.75 -10.89 -5.80
N ASP A 183 -15.73 -12.22 -5.64
CA ASP A 183 -16.83 -12.98 -5.03
C ASP A 183 -16.57 -13.28 -3.55
N TYR A 184 -15.31 -13.30 -3.14
CA TYR A 184 -14.89 -13.71 -1.81
C TYR A 184 -13.98 -12.68 -1.16
N THR A 185 -14.24 -12.40 0.11
CA THR A 185 -13.37 -11.63 1.00
C THR A 185 -12.81 -12.55 2.07
N LEU A 186 -11.50 -12.49 2.34
CA LEU A 186 -10.93 -13.17 3.51
C LEU A 186 -10.92 -12.22 4.69
N GLU A 187 -11.58 -12.64 5.76
CA GLU A 187 -11.40 -12.07 7.10
C GLU A 187 -10.21 -12.78 7.75
N LEU A 188 -9.08 -12.08 7.89
CA LEU A 188 -7.93 -12.61 8.62
C LEU A 188 -8.02 -12.26 10.10
N ARG A 189 -7.70 -13.24 10.95
CA ARG A 189 -7.64 -13.07 12.41
C ARG A 189 -6.22 -13.26 12.90
N ALA A 190 -5.70 -12.28 13.61
CA ALA A 190 -4.44 -12.35 14.30
C ALA A 190 -4.59 -13.17 15.60
N PRO A 191 -3.93 -14.33 15.78
CA PRO A 191 -4.03 -15.10 17.03
C PRO A 191 -3.42 -14.42 18.27
N TRP A 192 -2.63 -13.34 18.10
CA TRP A 192 -1.87 -12.66 19.17
C TRP A 192 -2.53 -11.39 19.73
N THR A 193 -3.67 -10.90 19.20
CA THR A 193 -4.34 -9.68 19.71
C THR A 193 -5.14 -9.92 21.00
N ARG A 194 -4.70 -10.88 21.83
CA ARG A 194 -5.32 -11.27 23.10
C ARG A 194 -4.97 -10.28 24.21
N ARG A 195 -5.43 -9.03 24.12
CA ARG A 195 -5.37 -8.13 25.29
C ARG A 195 -6.38 -8.53 26.39
N ALA A 196 -7.47 -9.22 26.03
CA ALA A 196 -8.53 -9.58 27.00
C ALA A 196 -8.43 -11.00 27.59
N VAL A 197 -7.63 -11.91 27.01
CA VAL A 197 -7.42 -13.25 27.57
C VAL A 197 -6.08 -13.22 28.28
N GLY A 198 -6.13 -13.11 29.62
CA GLY A 198 -4.99 -12.84 30.49
C GLY A 198 -3.64 -13.35 29.99
N ALA A 199 -2.62 -12.50 30.14
CA ALA A 199 -1.22 -12.64 29.73
C ALA A 199 -0.46 -13.85 30.31
N GLY A 200 -1.13 -14.97 30.54
CA GLY A 200 -0.52 -16.26 30.79
C GLY A 200 -0.20 -16.91 29.46
N ARG A 201 0.99 -16.62 28.94
CA ARG A 201 1.71 -17.44 27.95
C ARG A 201 0.99 -17.55 26.58
N LEU A 202 1.63 -17.05 25.52
CA LEU A 202 1.68 -17.87 24.29
C LEU A 202 1.96 -19.29 24.76
N PRO A 203 1.34 -20.37 24.25
CA PRO A 203 2.00 -21.66 24.39
C PRO A 203 3.36 -21.45 23.71
N LEU A 204 4.36 -21.08 24.51
CA LEU A 204 5.74 -21.38 24.30
C LEU A 204 5.63 -22.86 24.11
N VAL A 205 5.65 -23.18 22.82
CA VAL A 205 5.91 -24.49 22.32
C VAL A 205 7.11 -24.92 23.15
N ALA A 206 6.87 -25.75 24.18
CA ALA A 206 7.94 -26.38 24.94
C ALA A 206 8.93 -26.92 23.89
N GLU A 207 10.24 -26.92 24.19
CA GLU A 207 11.29 -27.24 23.20
C GLU A 207 11.06 -28.56 22.45
N ASP A 208 10.17 -29.43 22.97
CA ASP A 208 9.80 -30.73 22.42
C ASP A 208 8.38 -30.82 21.83
N SER A 209 7.61 -29.74 21.87
CA SER A 209 6.25 -29.71 21.32
C SER A 209 6.29 -29.38 19.84
N PHE A 210 6.47 -30.37 18.99
CA PHE A 210 6.01 -30.24 17.63
C PHE A 210 4.49 -29.93 17.70
N LEU A 211 4.05 -28.71 17.36
CA LEU A 211 2.64 -28.45 17.11
C LEU A 211 2.29 -29.31 15.89
N PRO A 212 1.56 -30.41 16.04
CA PRO A 212 1.25 -31.22 14.89
C PRO A 212 0.35 -30.35 14.00
N LEU A 213 0.64 -30.35 12.69
CA LEU A 213 0.03 -29.45 11.70
C LEU A 213 -1.50 -29.60 11.63
N ASP A 214 -2.05 -30.69 12.19
CA ASP A 214 -3.48 -30.93 12.37
C ASP A 214 -4.14 -30.01 13.41
N HIS A 215 -3.39 -29.43 14.36
CA HIS A 215 -3.92 -28.47 15.33
C HIS A 215 -3.84 -27.01 14.87
N VAL A 216 -3.04 -26.70 13.85
CA VAL A 216 -2.93 -25.34 13.26
C VAL A 216 -3.86 -25.20 12.04
N LEU A 217 -4.31 -26.30 11.46
CA LEU A 217 -5.20 -26.30 10.31
C LEU A 217 -6.67 -26.39 10.74
N ASN A 218 -7.40 -25.31 10.46
CA ASN A 218 -8.85 -25.30 10.32
C ASN A 218 -9.66 -25.73 11.55
N ARG A 219 -9.73 -24.87 12.57
CA ARG A 219 -11.03 -24.69 13.22
C ARG A 219 -11.96 -23.99 12.22
N ARG A 220 -12.62 -24.77 11.35
CA ARG A 220 -13.91 -24.36 10.79
C ARG A 220 -14.85 -24.15 11.98
N ARG A 221 -14.89 -22.94 12.51
CA ARG A 221 -16.06 -22.52 13.28
C ARG A 221 -17.19 -22.37 12.27
N ASN A 222 -18.21 -23.23 12.37
CA ASN A 222 -19.42 -23.15 11.54
C ASN A 222 -20.30 -21.93 11.90
N ALA A 223 -19.87 -21.10 12.84
CA ALA A 223 -20.46 -19.83 13.16
C ALA A 223 -19.36 -18.84 13.55
N PHE A 224 -19.37 -17.65 12.96
CA PHE A 224 -18.55 -16.53 13.40
C PHE A 224 -18.94 -16.20 14.85
N PRO A 225 -17.98 -15.89 15.75
CA PRO A 225 -18.35 -15.27 17.03
C PRO A 225 -19.14 -13.99 16.77
N ALA A 226 -20.17 -13.74 17.57
CA ALA A 226 -21.00 -12.56 17.45
C ALA A 226 -20.13 -11.29 17.44
N HIS A 227 -20.47 -10.34 16.56
CA HIS A 227 -19.75 -9.10 16.29
C HIS A 227 -19.31 -8.34 17.56
N GLU A 228 -20.14 -8.41 18.60
CA GLU A 228 -20.01 -7.70 19.87
C GLU A 228 -18.95 -8.27 20.83
N ASN A 229 -18.34 -9.43 20.52
CA ASN A 229 -17.47 -10.16 21.45
C ASN A 229 -16.03 -10.39 20.95
N ASP A 230 -15.57 -9.67 19.93
CA ASP A 230 -14.24 -9.89 19.33
C ASP A 230 -13.51 -8.56 19.10
N ASP A 231 -12.70 -8.16 20.09
CA ASP A 231 -11.85 -6.96 20.06
C ASP A 231 -10.65 -7.09 19.11
N ALA A 232 -10.49 -8.21 18.41
CA ALA A 232 -9.37 -8.37 17.48
C ALA A 232 -9.54 -7.45 16.26
N PRO A 233 -8.47 -6.74 15.84
CA PRO A 233 -8.50 -5.93 14.64
C PRO A 233 -8.83 -6.82 13.44
N ARG A 234 -9.87 -6.42 12.71
CA ARG A 234 -10.34 -7.12 11.51
C ARG A 234 -9.62 -6.55 10.30
N PHE A 235 -9.01 -7.43 9.52
CA PHE A 235 -8.41 -7.06 8.24
C PHE A 235 -9.20 -7.68 7.11
N ILE A 236 -9.55 -6.83 6.15
CA ILE A 236 -10.13 -7.26 4.88
C ILE A 236 -8.98 -7.47 3.91
N GLN A 237 -8.80 -8.72 3.48
CA GLN A 237 -7.91 -9.04 2.38
C GLN A 237 -8.74 -9.21 1.11
N LYS A 238 -8.50 -8.34 0.13
CA LYS A 238 -8.96 -8.51 -1.26
C LYS A 238 -7.74 -8.79 -2.13
N GLY A 239 -7.64 -10.04 -2.59
CA GLY A 239 -6.48 -10.49 -3.36
C GLY A 239 -5.23 -10.66 -2.49
N ASN A 240 -4.12 -10.02 -2.87
CA ASN A 240 -2.83 -9.99 -2.16
C ASN A 240 -2.65 -8.72 -1.30
N THR A 241 -3.71 -7.93 -1.17
CA THR A 241 -3.66 -6.59 -0.60
C THR A 241 -4.62 -6.51 0.58
N HIS A 242 -4.10 -5.98 1.67
CA HIS A 242 -4.88 -5.61 2.84
C HIS A 242 -5.12 -4.12 2.79
N PHE A 243 -6.34 -3.73 3.14
CA PHE A 243 -6.72 -2.35 3.29
C PHE A 243 -7.07 -2.10 4.75
N TYR A 244 -6.79 -0.89 5.22
CA TYR A 244 -7.28 -0.39 6.49
C TYR A 244 -7.83 1.01 6.28
N CYS A 245 -8.83 1.37 7.06
CA CYS A 245 -9.38 2.71 7.13
C CYS A 245 -8.93 3.33 8.45
N LEU A 246 -8.47 4.57 8.39
CA LEU A 246 -8.27 5.38 9.58
C LEU A 246 -9.64 5.75 10.17
N ASP A 247 -9.72 5.75 11.51
CA ASP A 247 -10.85 6.34 12.23
C ASP A 247 -10.74 7.88 12.21
N GLU A 248 -11.79 8.56 12.68
CA GLU A 248 -11.87 10.03 12.69
C GLU A 248 -10.69 10.68 13.40
N GLU A 249 -10.32 10.18 14.60
CA GLU A 249 -9.17 10.69 15.37
C GLU A 249 -7.84 10.56 14.61
N LYS A 250 -7.62 9.44 13.91
CA LYS A 250 -6.43 9.25 13.09
C LYS A 250 -6.45 10.07 11.81
N VAL A 251 -7.62 10.31 11.22
CA VAL A 251 -7.77 11.22 10.08
C VAL A 251 -7.41 12.64 10.51
N ASP A 252 -7.93 13.12 11.65
CA ASP A 252 -7.61 14.44 12.19
C ASP A 252 -6.12 14.57 12.47
N SER A 253 -5.52 13.56 13.12
CA SER A 253 -4.07 13.50 13.36
C SER A 253 -3.26 13.54 12.06
N ALA A 254 -3.77 12.91 10.99
CA ALA A 254 -3.14 12.92 9.67
C ALA A 254 -3.22 14.30 9.02
N LEU A 255 -4.37 14.98 9.14
CA LEU A 255 -4.57 16.33 8.63
C LEU A 255 -3.70 17.35 9.37
N ASP A 256 -3.56 17.20 10.69
CA ASP A 256 -2.63 18.00 11.50
C ASP A 256 -1.18 17.79 11.06
N TRP A 257 -0.79 16.54 10.79
CA TRP A 257 0.53 16.23 10.24
C TRP A 257 0.73 16.91 8.87
N VAL A 258 -0.26 16.81 7.97
CA VAL A 258 -0.22 17.49 6.66
C VAL A 258 -0.06 19.01 6.84
N HIS A 259 -0.78 19.60 7.78
CA HIS A 259 -0.69 21.04 8.05
C HIS A 259 0.69 21.48 8.56
N ARG A 260 1.35 20.67 9.39
CA ARG A 260 2.71 20.93 9.89
C ARG A 260 3.80 20.69 8.84
N ASN A 261 3.52 19.92 7.79
CA ASN A 261 4.50 19.48 6.79
C ASN A 261 4.17 20.10 5.42
N PRO A 262 4.69 21.30 5.08
CA PRO A 262 4.27 22.07 3.90
C PRO A 262 4.61 21.43 2.54
N THR A 263 5.42 20.37 2.51
CA THR A 263 5.61 19.56 1.30
C THR A 263 4.45 18.63 1.01
N ALA A 264 3.67 18.23 2.01
CA ALA A 264 2.41 17.52 1.86
C ALA A 264 1.31 18.49 1.39
N ASP A 265 1.36 18.85 0.11
CA ASP A 265 0.51 19.88 -0.48
C ASP A 265 -0.72 19.30 -1.23
N ARG A 266 -0.89 17.97 -1.21
CA ARG A 266 -2.02 17.30 -1.86
C ARG A 266 -2.55 16.18 -0.98
N ILE A 267 -3.85 16.22 -0.71
CA ILE A 267 -4.61 15.09 -0.17
C ILE A 267 -5.29 14.37 -1.34
N VAL A 268 -5.09 13.07 -1.43
CA VAL A 268 -5.80 12.20 -2.36
C VAL A 268 -6.88 11.49 -1.57
N VAL A 269 -8.13 11.89 -1.82
CA VAL A 269 -9.30 11.27 -1.21
C VAL A 269 -9.79 10.14 -2.10
N ALA A 270 -9.90 8.94 -1.57
CA ALA A 270 -10.55 7.82 -2.23
C ALA A 270 -12.00 7.71 -1.72
N PRO A 271 -13.00 8.25 -2.44
CA PRO A 271 -14.39 8.12 -2.04
C PRO A 271 -14.82 6.66 -2.23
N ASP A 272 -15.20 6.00 -1.15
CA ASP A 272 -15.76 4.64 -1.12
C ASP A 272 -14.91 3.55 -1.79
N VAL A 273 -13.92 3.05 -1.04
CA VAL A 273 -13.48 1.66 -1.25
C VAL A 273 -14.53 0.78 -0.58
N PRO A 274 -15.25 -0.10 -1.29
CA PRO A 274 -16.14 -1.07 -0.65
C PRO A 274 -15.27 -2.03 0.17
N MET A 275 -15.08 -1.68 1.44
CA MET A 275 -14.47 -2.48 2.48
C MET A 275 -15.50 -3.48 2.97
#